data_AF-A0A8T7E231-F1
#
_entry.id   AF-A0A8T7E231-F1
#
_cell.length_a   1.000
_cell.length_b   1.000
_cell.length_c   1.000
_cell.angle_alpha   90.00
_cell.angle_beta   90.00
_cell.angle_gamma   90.00
#
_symmetry.space_group_name_H-M   'P 1'
#
loop_
_entity.id
_entity.type
_entity.pdbx_description
1 polymer ?
#
loop_
_entity_poly.entity_id
_entity_poly.type
_entity_poly.pdbx_seq_one_letter_code
_entity_poly.pdbx_strand_id
1 'polypeptide(L)'
;MWKPPQRIKHVPHGGRWPSAEEAAAARLFQPLSVGRLSLTGRTWVPAMVPWRATEDGLVTDDNIDWYRRFAEGRPAAVVVEATGIRDIPSGPLLRIGDDRFIPRLRELTAAVREASDGETRLFIQLIDFLNIRRRPEPEKYFDRFLAITDRHRSA
;
A
#
# COMPACT_ATOMS: atom_id res chain seq x y z
N MET A 1 -17.29 -17.32 -15.96
CA MET A 1 -17.99 -18.44 -15.31
C MET A 1 -19.44 -18.04 -15.10
N TRP A 2 -20.39 -18.69 -15.77
CA TRP A 2 -21.82 -18.38 -15.69
C TRP A 2 -22.41 -18.93 -14.38
N LYS A 3 -23.25 -18.14 -13.69
CA LYS A 3 -24.01 -18.58 -12.52
C LYS A 3 -25.48 -18.74 -12.91
N PRO A 4 -26.09 -19.93 -12.73
CA PRO A 4 -27.50 -20.13 -13.00
C PRO A 4 -28.37 -19.18 -12.18
N PRO A 5 -29.46 -18.59 -12.73
CA PRO A 5 -30.34 -17.67 -12.02
C PRO A 5 -30.84 -18.23 -10.69
N GLN A 6 -31.08 -19.54 -10.61
CA GLN A 6 -31.55 -20.25 -9.41
C GLN A 6 -30.53 -20.25 -8.26
N ARG A 7 -29.25 -19.95 -8.54
CA ARG A 7 -28.17 -19.86 -7.54
C ARG A 7 -27.89 -18.41 -7.11
N ILE A 8 -28.59 -17.43 -7.67
CA ILE A 8 -28.52 -16.02 -7.26
C ILE A 8 -29.47 -15.83 -6.07
N LYS A 9 -28.92 -15.98 -4.86
CA LYS A 9 -29.69 -15.85 -3.60
C LYS A 9 -30.01 -14.42 -3.21
N HIS A 10 -29.32 -13.44 -3.78
CA HIS A 10 -29.45 -12.03 -3.44
C HIS A 10 -29.48 -11.19 -4.72
N VAL A 11 -30.53 -10.41 -4.87
CA VAL A 11 -30.61 -9.36 -5.88
C VAL A 11 -30.13 -8.07 -5.20
N PRO A 12 -28.96 -7.52 -5.57
CA PRO A 12 -28.48 -6.30 -4.97
C PRO A 12 -29.43 -5.15 -5.32
N HIS A 13 -30.04 -4.54 -4.30
CA HIS A 13 -30.73 -3.27 -4.46
C HIS A 13 -29.68 -2.17 -4.38
N GLY A 14 -29.27 -1.64 -5.53
CA GLY A 14 -28.19 -0.65 -5.65
C GLY A 14 -28.45 0.71 -5.00
N GLY A 15 -29.60 0.88 -4.31
CA GLY A 15 -30.01 2.14 -3.72
C GLY A 15 -30.26 3.23 -4.77
N ARG A 16 -30.35 4.47 -4.29
CA ARG A 16 -30.42 5.66 -5.15
C ARG A 16 -29.01 6.02 -5.59
N TRP A 17 -28.81 6.18 -6.89
CA TRP A 17 -27.57 6.76 -7.42
C TRP A 17 -27.54 8.27 -7.14
N PRO A 18 -26.40 8.83 -6.70
CA PRO A 18 -26.26 10.27 -6.52
C PRO A 18 -26.29 10.98 -7.88
N SER A 19 -26.74 12.23 -7.90
CA SER A 19 -26.49 13.13 -9.03
C SER A 19 -25.00 13.45 -9.13
N ALA A 20 -24.58 14.02 -10.27
CA ALA A 20 -23.20 14.49 -10.43
C ALA A 20 -22.83 15.55 -9.38
N GLU A 21 -23.76 16.44 -9.03
CA GLU A 21 -23.56 17.48 -8.02
C GLU A 21 -23.42 16.88 -6.62
N GLU A 22 -24.28 15.91 -6.26
CA GLU A 22 -24.19 15.22 -4.97
C GLU A 22 -22.90 14.42 -4.84
N ALA A 23 -22.48 13.76 -5.93
CA ALA A 23 -21.21 13.04 -5.98
C ALA A 23 -20.04 14.01 -5.80
N ALA A 24 -20.00 15.12 -6.53
CA ALA A 24 -18.94 16.13 -6.41
C ALA A 24 -18.87 16.77 -5.01
N ALA A 25 -20.02 17.00 -4.37
CA ALA A 25 -20.11 17.52 -3.01
C ALA A 25 -19.76 16.49 -1.92
N ALA A 26 -19.63 15.20 -2.28
CA ALA A 26 -19.35 14.16 -1.30
C ALA A 26 -17.98 14.36 -0.64
N ARG A 27 -17.90 14.05 0.67
CA ARG A 27 -16.68 14.19 1.48
C ARG A 27 -15.45 13.52 0.85
N LEU A 28 -15.62 12.45 0.07
CA LEU A 28 -14.55 11.73 -0.62
C LEU A 28 -13.76 12.65 -1.57
N PHE A 29 -14.42 13.62 -2.20
CA PHE A 29 -13.81 14.55 -3.16
C PHE A 29 -13.54 15.94 -2.57
N GLN A 30 -13.76 16.11 -1.27
CA GLN A 30 -13.45 17.36 -0.58
C GLN A 30 -12.00 17.35 -0.06
N PRO A 31 -11.30 18.49 -0.06
CA PRO A 31 -9.93 18.59 0.44
C PRO A 31 -9.75 18.04 1.86
N LEU A 32 -8.51 17.61 2.14
CA LEU A 32 -8.07 17.17 3.46
C LEU A 32 -6.79 17.92 3.85
N SER A 33 -6.78 18.47 5.06
CA SER A 33 -5.59 19.08 5.66
C SER A 33 -5.35 18.46 7.03
N VAL A 34 -4.21 17.79 7.21
CA VAL A 34 -3.81 17.12 8.45
C VAL A 34 -2.34 17.39 8.71
N GLY A 35 -2.02 18.15 9.77
CA GLY A 35 -0.65 18.55 10.06
C GLY A 35 -0.04 19.31 8.86
N ARG A 36 1.04 18.76 8.28
CA ARG A 36 1.72 19.33 7.09
C ARG A 36 1.21 18.77 5.77
N LEU A 37 0.25 17.84 5.79
CA LEU A 37 -0.30 17.21 4.61
C LEU A 37 -1.53 17.97 4.13
N SER A 38 -1.50 18.42 2.88
CA SER A 38 -2.66 18.96 2.16
C SER A 38 -2.91 18.12 0.91
N LEU A 39 -4.16 17.67 0.77
CA LEU A 39 -4.67 16.86 -0.35
C LEU A 39 -5.88 17.56 -1.00
N THR A 40 -6.00 17.47 -2.32
CA THR A 40 -7.13 18.02 -3.10
C THR A 40 -8.43 17.24 -2.89
N GLY A 41 -8.33 15.98 -2.45
CA GLY A 41 -9.45 15.11 -2.12
C GLY A 41 -9.05 14.05 -1.09
N ARG A 42 -9.84 12.98 -0.99
CA ARG A 42 -9.63 11.86 -0.04
C ARG A 42 -9.56 10.51 -0.73
N THR A 43 -9.40 10.51 -2.05
CA THR A 43 -9.14 9.30 -2.82
C THR A 43 -7.72 8.81 -2.53
N TRP A 44 -7.61 7.52 -2.20
CA TRP A 44 -6.38 6.93 -1.68
C TRP A 44 -6.14 5.59 -2.36
N VAL A 45 -5.01 5.48 -3.06
CA VAL A 45 -4.53 4.21 -3.61
C VAL A 45 -3.53 3.62 -2.61
N PRO A 46 -3.85 2.50 -1.94
CA PRO A 46 -2.95 1.89 -0.96
C PRO A 46 -1.72 1.28 -1.64
N ALA A 47 -0.72 0.91 -0.83
CA ALA A 47 0.45 0.19 -1.31
C ALA A 47 0.02 -1.18 -1.86
N MET A 48 0.43 -1.46 -3.09
CA MET A 48 0.20 -2.72 -3.78
C MET A 48 1.53 -3.15 -4.37
N VAL A 49 1.96 -4.40 -4.15
CA VAL A 49 3.24 -4.91 -4.65
C VAL A 49 2.98 -5.61 -6.00
N PRO A 50 3.26 -4.97 -7.15
CA PRO A 50 3.08 -5.58 -8.47
C PRO A 50 4.22 -6.52 -8.88
N TRP A 51 5.31 -6.61 -8.10
CA TRP A 51 6.49 -7.44 -8.41
C TRP A 51 7.20 -7.03 -9.71
N ARG A 52 7.35 -5.71 -9.93
CA ARG A 52 7.90 -5.11 -11.17
C ARG A 52 9.32 -4.56 -11.04
N ALA A 53 9.90 -4.57 -9.84
CA ALA A 53 11.27 -4.09 -9.63
C ALA A 53 12.30 -5.10 -10.18
N THR A 54 13.55 -4.69 -10.28
CA THR A 54 14.65 -5.64 -10.53
C THR A 54 14.87 -6.54 -9.29
N GLU A 55 15.63 -7.63 -9.44
CA GLU A 55 16.04 -8.48 -8.30
C GLU A 55 16.83 -7.71 -7.23
N ASP A 56 17.53 -6.65 -7.64
CA ASP A 56 18.27 -5.72 -6.78
C ASP A 56 17.39 -4.61 -6.19
N GLY A 57 16.10 -4.58 -6.54
CA GLY A 57 15.13 -3.62 -6.04
C GLY A 57 15.18 -2.24 -6.69
N LEU A 58 15.72 -2.13 -7.91
CA LEU A 58 15.68 -0.89 -8.69
C LEU A 58 14.31 -0.72 -9.36
N VAL A 59 13.87 0.54 -9.45
CA VAL A 59 12.69 0.94 -10.22
C VAL A 59 12.93 0.72 -11.71
N THR A 60 12.05 -0.06 -12.34
CA THR A 60 12.01 -0.32 -13.79
C THR A 60 11.05 0.63 -14.51
N ASP A 61 11.06 0.64 -15.84
CA ASP A 61 10.08 1.40 -16.62
C ASP A 61 8.65 0.87 -16.39
N ASP A 62 8.49 -0.44 -16.19
CA ASP A 62 7.23 -1.07 -15.80
C ASP A 62 6.67 -0.51 -14.48
N ASN A 63 7.54 -0.22 -13.50
CA ASN A 63 7.10 0.46 -12.27
C ASN A 63 6.59 1.87 -12.61
N ILE A 64 7.32 2.61 -13.44
CA ILE A 64 6.98 4.00 -13.80
C ILE A 64 5.62 4.03 -14.53
N ASP A 65 5.43 3.19 -15.54
CA ASP A 65 4.18 3.10 -16.31
C ASP A 65 3.00 2.72 -15.42
N TRP A 66 3.22 1.81 -14.47
CA TRP A 66 2.21 1.40 -13.50
C TRP A 66 1.72 2.58 -12.64
N TYR A 67 2.64 3.35 -12.06
CA TYR A 67 2.26 4.50 -11.23
C TYR A 67 1.78 5.70 -12.06
N ARG A 68 2.31 5.90 -13.28
CA ARG A 68 1.80 6.88 -14.24
C ARG A 68 0.33 6.63 -14.53
N ARG A 69 -0.06 5.37 -14.75
CA ARG A 69 -1.45 4.99 -15.04
C ARG A 69 -2.41 5.30 -13.88
N PHE A 70 -1.98 5.16 -12.62
CA PHE A 70 -2.78 5.63 -11.49
C PHE A 70 -2.86 7.16 -11.43
N ALA A 71 -1.74 7.84 -11.69
CA ALA A 71 -1.64 9.29 -11.63
C ALA A 71 -2.52 9.99 -12.68
N GLU A 72 -2.75 9.39 -13.85
CA GLU A 72 -3.70 9.86 -14.87
C GLU A 72 -5.13 10.01 -14.31
N GLY A 73 -5.53 9.16 -13.35
CA GLY A 73 -6.82 9.25 -12.66
C GLY A 73 -6.87 10.31 -11.55
N ARG A 74 -5.76 11.02 -11.31
CA ARG A 74 -5.60 12.09 -10.29
C ARG A 74 -6.14 11.74 -8.90
N PRO A 75 -5.84 10.54 -8.34
CA PRO A 75 -6.15 10.29 -6.93
C PRO A 75 -5.39 11.26 -6.04
N ALA A 76 -6.00 11.70 -4.94
CA ALA A 76 -5.36 12.65 -4.05
C ALA A 76 -4.05 12.08 -3.45
N ALA A 77 -4.02 10.77 -3.16
CA ALA A 77 -2.85 10.07 -2.67
C ALA A 77 -2.63 8.72 -3.37
N VAL A 78 -1.36 8.42 -3.64
CA VAL A 78 -0.89 7.08 -4.04
C VAL A 78 0.25 6.69 -3.11
N VAL A 79 0.23 5.44 -2.63
CA VAL A 79 1.35 4.87 -1.87
C VAL A 79 2.12 3.91 -2.76
N VAL A 80 3.38 4.21 -3.03
CA VAL A 80 4.33 3.30 -3.67
C VAL A 80 4.47 2.05 -2.82
N GLU A 81 4.59 0.91 -3.49
CA GLU A 81 4.69 -0.44 -2.96
C GLU A 81 5.67 -0.58 -1.79
N ALA A 82 5.49 -1.68 -1.04
CA ALA A 82 6.38 -2.04 0.03
C ALA A 82 7.84 -1.97 -0.44
N THR A 83 8.64 -1.12 0.20
CA THR A 83 10.01 -0.80 -0.20
C THR A 83 10.97 -1.09 0.96
N GLY A 84 11.92 -1.99 0.71
CA GLY A 84 12.90 -2.45 1.69
C GLY A 84 13.93 -1.39 2.04
N ILE A 85 14.15 -1.17 3.34
CA ILE A 85 15.16 -0.23 3.84
C ILE A 85 16.56 -0.85 4.02
N ARG A 86 16.65 -2.18 4.00
CA ARG A 86 17.91 -2.93 4.09
C ARG A 86 18.18 -3.67 2.78
N ASP A 87 19.46 -3.89 2.48
CA ASP A 87 19.87 -4.68 1.31
C ASP A 87 19.80 -6.18 1.62
N ILE A 88 18.57 -6.70 1.63
CA ILE A 88 18.27 -8.11 1.91
C ILE A 88 17.56 -8.70 0.68
N PRO A 89 17.93 -9.91 0.23
CA PRO A 89 17.22 -10.59 -0.84
C PRO A 89 15.72 -10.75 -0.51
N SER A 90 14.86 -10.16 -1.32
CA SER A 90 13.41 -10.11 -1.06
C SER A 90 12.55 -10.16 -2.33
N GLY A 91 13.00 -10.90 -3.35
CA GLY A 91 12.35 -10.92 -4.67
C GLY A 91 12.41 -9.57 -5.40
N PRO A 92 11.67 -9.41 -6.52
CA PRO A 92 11.58 -8.17 -7.29
C PRO A 92 10.71 -7.11 -6.59
N LEU A 93 11.18 -6.67 -5.42
CA LEU A 93 10.58 -5.67 -4.56
C LEU A 93 11.53 -4.46 -4.44
N LEU A 94 10.98 -3.24 -4.43
CA LEU A 94 11.78 -2.01 -4.40
C LEU A 94 12.65 -1.91 -3.14
N ARG A 95 13.83 -1.30 -3.27
CA ARG A 95 14.71 -0.96 -2.15
C ARG A 95 15.03 0.54 -2.14
N ILE A 96 15.35 1.07 -0.96
CA ILE A 96 15.65 2.50 -0.76
C ILE A 96 16.76 2.76 0.27
N GLY A 97 17.55 1.73 0.62
CA GLY A 97 18.58 1.82 1.66
C GLY A 97 19.92 2.45 1.23
N ASP A 98 20.04 2.90 -0.04
CA ASP A 98 21.30 3.39 -0.63
C ASP A 98 21.03 4.46 -1.70
N ASP A 99 21.98 5.38 -1.91
CA ASP A 99 21.85 6.48 -2.86
C ASP A 99 21.68 6.01 -4.32
N ARG A 100 22.11 4.78 -4.65
CA ARG A 100 21.92 4.18 -5.98
C ARG A 100 20.45 4.10 -6.42
N PHE A 101 19.50 4.08 -5.47
CA PHE A 101 18.06 4.04 -5.76
C PHE A 101 17.48 5.40 -6.11
N ILE A 102 18.13 6.50 -5.70
CA ILE A 102 17.62 7.87 -5.85
C ILE A 102 17.31 8.24 -7.30
N PRO A 103 18.17 7.97 -8.31
CA PRO A 103 17.93 8.41 -9.68
C PRO A 103 16.59 7.91 -10.23
N ARG A 104 16.35 6.60 -10.15
CA ARG A 104 15.14 5.99 -10.69
C ARG A 104 13.89 6.27 -9.85
N LEU A 105 14.04 6.44 -8.53
CA LEU A 105 12.94 6.93 -7.69
C LEU A 105 12.54 8.37 -8.05
N ARG A 106 13.51 9.25 -8.39
CA ARG A 106 13.20 10.60 -8.88
C ARG A 106 12.40 10.54 -10.18
N GLU A 107 12.78 9.68 -11.12
CA GLU A 107 12.05 9.51 -12.38
C GLU A 107 10.60 9.05 -12.15
N LEU A 108 10.39 8.08 -11.26
CA LEU A 108 9.04 7.66 -10.85
C LEU A 108 8.24 8.82 -10.24
N THR A 109 8.83 9.59 -9.32
CA THR A 109 8.14 10.75 -8.72
C THR A 109 7.80 11.82 -9.75
N ALA A 110 8.68 12.05 -10.73
CA ALA A 110 8.47 13.01 -11.81
C ALA A 110 7.33 12.58 -12.73
N ALA A 111 7.31 11.30 -13.14
CA ALA A 111 6.25 10.75 -13.98
C ALA A 111 4.87 10.85 -13.32
N VAL A 112 4.78 10.55 -12.03
CA VAL A 112 3.53 10.73 -11.27
C VAL A 112 3.14 12.20 -11.19
N ARG A 113 4.10 13.10 -10.94
CA ARG A 113 3.85 14.54 -10.85
C ARG A 113 3.31 15.10 -12.16
N GLU A 114 3.91 14.72 -13.29
CA GLU A 114 3.50 15.11 -14.64
C GLU A 114 2.10 14.59 -14.97
N ALA A 115 1.87 13.27 -14.82
CA ALA A 115 0.60 12.65 -15.22
C ALA A 115 -0.59 13.11 -14.36
N SER A 116 -0.34 13.52 -13.12
CA SER A 116 -1.37 14.04 -12.21
C SER A 116 -1.49 15.57 -12.19
N ASP A 117 -0.71 16.31 -12.98
CA ASP A 117 -0.66 17.78 -12.96
C ASP A 117 -0.45 18.37 -11.55
N GLY A 118 0.38 17.72 -10.73
CA GLY A 118 0.62 18.17 -9.36
C GLY A 118 -0.40 17.73 -8.31
N GLU A 119 -1.55 17.19 -8.71
CA GLU A 119 -2.65 16.87 -7.79
C GLU A 119 -2.35 15.67 -6.89
N THR A 120 -1.69 14.65 -7.41
CA THR A 120 -1.39 13.44 -6.65
C THR A 120 -0.20 13.67 -5.71
N ARG A 121 -0.40 13.38 -4.42
CA ARG A 121 0.70 13.19 -3.46
C ARG A 121 1.16 11.74 -3.47
N LEU A 122 2.46 11.54 -3.57
CA LEU A 122 3.07 10.22 -3.56
C LEU A 122 3.69 9.94 -2.18
N PHE A 123 3.36 8.78 -1.63
CA PHE A 123 3.93 8.25 -0.40
C PHE A 123 4.69 6.97 -0.71
N ILE A 124 5.51 6.49 0.21
CA ILE A 124 6.24 5.23 0.07
C ILE A 124 6.07 4.39 1.32
N GLN A 125 5.71 3.12 1.16
CA GLN A 125 5.56 2.20 2.28
C GLN A 125 6.93 1.60 2.61
N LEU A 126 7.55 2.08 3.69
CA LEU A 126 8.79 1.49 4.18
C LEU A 126 8.51 0.17 4.89
N ILE A 127 9.26 -0.87 4.53
CA ILE A 127 9.22 -2.16 5.21
C ILE A 127 10.62 -2.60 5.62
N ASP A 128 10.66 -3.45 6.64
CA ASP A 128 11.88 -4.12 7.05
C ASP A 128 11.62 -5.63 7.22
N PHE A 129 12.55 -6.43 6.71
CA PHE A 129 12.50 -7.88 6.79
C PHE A 129 13.13 -8.33 8.11
N LEU A 130 12.35 -8.28 9.18
CA LEU A 130 12.76 -8.79 10.48
C LEU A 130 12.88 -10.31 10.44
N ASN A 131 13.80 -10.85 11.23
CA ASN A 131 13.90 -12.30 11.39
C ASN A 131 12.60 -12.81 12.02
N ILE A 132 11.77 -13.50 11.23
CA ILE A 132 10.56 -14.14 11.71
C ILE A 132 10.99 -15.36 12.51
N ARG A 133 11.08 -15.20 13.84
CA ARG A 133 11.14 -16.35 14.74
C ARG A 133 9.78 -17.04 14.65
N ARG A 134 9.76 -18.25 14.09
CA ARG A 134 8.59 -19.12 14.18
C ARG A 134 8.23 -19.31 15.65
N ARG A 135 6.94 -19.53 15.93
CA ARG A 135 6.50 -19.92 17.27
C ARG A 135 7.38 -21.10 17.70
N PRO A 136 8.10 -21.01 18.84
CA PRO A 136 8.84 -22.16 19.34
C PRO A 136 7.86 -23.30 19.62
N GLU A 137 8.35 -24.54 19.51
CA GLU A 137 7.59 -25.70 19.99
C GLU A 137 7.07 -25.44 21.41
N PRO A 138 5.83 -25.84 21.76
CA PRO A 138 5.25 -25.55 23.07
C PRO A 138 6.18 -25.93 24.23
N GLU A 139 6.84 -27.08 24.16
CA GLU A 139 7.81 -27.54 25.17
C GLU A 139 8.96 -26.54 25.36
N LYS A 140 9.59 -26.10 24.26
CA LYS A 140 10.66 -25.08 24.32
C LYS A 140 10.15 -23.75 24.86
N TYR A 141 8.90 -23.39 24.57
CA TYR A 141 8.28 -22.19 25.13
C TYR A 141 8.14 -22.30 26.65
N PHE A 142 7.53 -23.38 27.13
CA PHE A 142 7.28 -23.58 28.56
C PHE A 142 8.58 -23.71 29.35
N ASP A 143 9.59 -24.39 28.81
CA ASP A 143 10.85 -24.62 29.52
C ASP A 143 11.75 -23.38 29.56
N ARG A 144 11.80 -22.61 28.46
CA ARG A 144 12.84 -21.57 28.29
C ARG A 144 12.31 -20.15 28.32
N PHE A 145 11.04 -19.94 28.02
CA PHE A 145 10.49 -18.62 27.77
C PHE A 145 9.31 -18.27 28.69
N LEU A 146 8.63 -19.25 29.30
CA LEU A 146 7.57 -18.98 30.27
C LEU A 146 8.16 -18.74 31.67
N ALA A 147 8.05 -17.50 32.16
CA ALA A 147 8.28 -17.21 33.57
C ALA A 147 7.00 -17.47 34.37
N ILE A 148 7.04 -18.47 35.26
CA ILE A 148 5.92 -18.77 36.16
C ILE A 148 5.83 -17.69 37.24
N THR A 149 4.72 -16.95 37.24
CA THR A 149 4.38 -15.94 38.26
C THR A 149 3.20 -16.39 39.11
N ASP A 150 2.93 -15.70 40.22
CA ASP A 150 1.84 -16.06 41.14
C ASP A 150 0.46 -16.07 40.48
N ARG A 151 0.24 -15.21 39.47
CA ARG A 151 -0.99 -15.21 38.65
C ARG A 151 -1.25 -16.56 37.97
N HIS A 152 -0.20 -17.29 37.61
CA HIS A 152 -0.33 -18.61 37.00
C HIS A 152 -0.63 -19.69 38.04
N ARG A 153 -0.29 -19.47 39.31
CA ARG A 153 -0.52 -20.41 40.42
C ARG A 153 -1.91 -20.28 41.03
N SER A 154 -2.58 -19.15 40.78
CA SER A 154 -3.90 -18.82 41.32
C SER A 154 -5.08 -19.15 40.39
N ALA A 155 -4.82 -19.76 39.22
CA ALA A 155 -5.81 -20.18 38.23
C ALA A 155 -6.06 -21.69 38.34
#